data_AF-A0A7S4F2T2-F1
#
_entry.id   AF-A0A7S4F2T2-F1
#
_cell.length_a   1.000
_cell.length_b   1.000
_cell.length_c   1.000
_cell.angle_alpha   90.00
_cell.angle_beta   90.00
_cell.angle_gamma   90.00
#
_symmetry.space_group_name_H-M   'P 1'
#
loop_
_entity.id
_entity.type
_entity.pdbx_description
1 polymer ?
#
loop_
_entity_poly.entity_id
_entity_poly.type
_entity_poly.pdbx_seq_one_letter_code
_entity_poly.pdbx_strand_id
1 'polypeptide(L)'
;AHAHAHAHAHAHAHAHAHAHAHAQPHNRTHAHAPSDMQAHTGASQPLDPSNARVDFWWVKPQSVDSNALDANTLNRHEKGPYKNDPGRSRSVYAPIAALFSGDATRRDGDLSFGVDYTGTRRAWIQSNERGERYYLILVWQEDWTSNPLSRTRFIKGKLVYQKDPSQAAFFARTYLIQDDVVSVSKSEERVDGPLPGDALKLGCVI
;
A
#
# COMPACT_ATOMS: atom_id res chain seq x y z
N ALA A 1 -42.95 -0.36 15.63
CA ALA A 1 -42.10 0.72 15.07
C ALA A 1 -40.86 0.09 14.48
N HIS A 2 -40.83 -0.09 13.15
CA HIS A 2 -39.67 -0.59 12.41
C HIS A 2 -39.07 0.59 11.66
N ALA A 3 -37.78 0.85 11.86
CA ALA A 3 -37.03 1.84 11.11
C ALA A 3 -36.03 1.11 10.22
N HIS A 4 -36.30 1.10 8.91
CA HIS A 4 -35.33 0.73 7.89
C HIS A 4 -34.37 1.91 7.69
N ALA A 5 -33.07 1.69 7.90
CA ALA A 5 -32.03 2.64 7.51
C ALA A 5 -31.38 2.14 6.21
N HIS A 6 -31.73 2.78 5.09
CA HIS A 6 -31.02 2.65 3.82
C HIS A 6 -29.73 3.47 3.91
N ALA A 7 -28.57 2.84 3.73
CA ALA A 7 -27.30 3.53 3.57
C ALA A 7 -26.91 3.56 2.08
N HIS A 8 -27.08 4.72 1.44
CA HIS A 8 -26.51 5.03 0.14
C HIS A 8 -25.04 5.44 0.31
N ALA A 9 -24.11 4.66 -0.25
CA ALA A 9 -22.71 5.06 -0.35
C ALA A 9 -22.52 5.98 -1.58
N HIS A 10 -22.53 7.30 -1.35
CA HIS A 10 -22.08 8.28 -2.34
C HIS A 10 -20.56 8.44 -2.25
N ALA A 11 -19.83 7.95 -3.27
CA ALA A 11 -18.44 8.31 -3.48
C ALA A 11 -18.36 9.72 -4.06
N HIS A 12 -18.24 10.74 -3.21
CA HIS A 12 -17.93 12.10 -3.64
C HIS A 12 -16.41 12.25 -3.85
N ALA A 13 -15.97 12.05 -5.08
CA ALA A 13 -14.66 12.53 -5.53
C ALA A 13 -14.75 14.05 -5.75
N HIS A 14 -14.34 14.84 -4.74
CA HIS A 14 -14.16 16.28 -4.92
C HIS A 14 -12.84 16.55 -5.66
N ALA A 15 -12.92 16.65 -6.98
CA ALA A 15 -11.88 17.26 -7.80
C ALA A 15 -12.07 18.79 -7.79
N HIS A 16 -11.25 19.52 -7.02
CA HIS A 16 -11.12 20.97 -7.20
C HIS A 16 -10.08 21.24 -8.29
N ALA A 17 -10.55 21.46 -9.51
CA ALA A 17 -9.76 22.03 -10.59
C ALA A 17 -9.76 23.56 -10.46
N HIS A 18 -8.66 24.14 -9.99
CA HIS A 18 -8.37 25.55 -10.22
C HIS A 18 -7.36 25.66 -11.37
N ALA A 19 -7.89 25.94 -12.55
CA ALA A 19 -7.11 26.36 -13.70
C ALA A 19 -6.78 27.85 -13.55
N HIS A 20 -5.49 28.19 -13.45
CA HIS A 20 -5.00 29.51 -13.84
C HIS A 20 -3.93 29.31 -14.90
N ALA A 21 -4.34 29.54 -16.14
CA ALA A 21 -3.44 29.73 -17.27
C ALA A 21 -2.83 31.13 -17.17
N HIS A 22 -1.50 31.21 -17.07
CA HIS A 22 -0.76 32.39 -17.50
C HIS A 22 0.39 31.93 -18.39
N ALA A 23 0.21 32.15 -19.68
CA ALA A 23 1.25 32.08 -20.68
C ALA A 23 2.09 33.37 -20.61
N GLN A 24 3.41 33.25 -20.58
CA GLN A 24 4.29 34.11 -21.36
C GLN A 24 5.66 33.44 -21.57
N PRO A 25 6.19 33.39 -22.80
CA PRO A 25 7.47 32.76 -23.12
C PRO A 25 8.61 33.78 -23.06
N HIS A 26 9.70 33.44 -22.38
CA HIS A 26 10.99 34.10 -22.61
C HIS A 26 12.02 33.09 -23.10
N ASN A 27 12.28 33.22 -24.39
CA ASN A 27 13.36 32.62 -25.14
C ASN A 27 14.70 33.11 -24.54
N ARG A 28 15.55 32.20 -24.07
CA ARG A 28 16.95 32.55 -23.80
C ARG A 28 17.86 31.39 -24.16
N THR A 29 18.36 31.47 -25.39
CA THR A 29 19.45 30.67 -25.94
C THR A 29 20.74 31.00 -25.19
N HIS A 30 21.29 30.03 -24.46
CA HIS A 30 22.70 30.02 -24.10
C HIS A 30 23.27 28.65 -24.43
N ALA A 31 24.07 28.62 -25.50
CA ALA A 31 24.92 27.50 -25.84
C ALA A 31 26.07 27.42 -24.83
N HIS A 32 26.22 26.28 -24.17
CA HIS A 32 27.45 25.89 -23.50
C HIS A 32 27.84 24.48 -23.96
N ALA A 33 29.12 24.37 -24.28
CA ALA A 33 29.83 23.21 -24.80
C ALA A 33 29.82 22.01 -23.82
N PRO A 34 30.14 20.79 -24.27
CA PRO A 34 29.89 19.58 -23.51
C PRO A 34 30.95 19.41 -22.41
N SER A 35 30.51 19.40 -21.15
CA SER A 35 31.30 18.88 -20.04
C SER A 35 31.08 17.38 -19.92
N ASP A 36 32.18 16.65 -19.83
CA ASP A 36 32.29 15.20 -19.69
C ASP A 36 31.24 14.60 -18.75
N MET A 37 30.40 13.73 -19.32
CA MET A 37 29.54 12.83 -18.53
C MET A 37 30.41 11.78 -17.86
N GLN A 38 30.92 12.09 -16.67
CA GLN A 38 31.27 11.05 -15.71
C GLN A 38 29.97 10.37 -15.27
N ALA A 39 29.75 9.16 -15.79
CA ALA A 39 28.73 8.26 -15.30
C ALA A 39 29.05 7.93 -13.82
N HIS A 40 28.40 8.62 -12.89
CA HIS A 40 28.26 8.15 -11.53
C HIS A 40 27.31 6.96 -11.54
N THR A 41 27.84 5.78 -11.85
CA THR A 41 27.25 4.50 -11.45
C THR A 41 27.28 4.47 -9.92
N GLY A 42 26.25 5.06 -9.31
CA GLY A 42 25.97 4.90 -7.89
C GLY A 42 25.63 3.44 -7.65
N ALA A 43 26.65 2.62 -7.41
CA ALA A 43 26.45 1.27 -6.89
C ALA A 43 25.73 1.41 -5.55
N SER A 44 24.45 1.02 -5.54
CA SER A 44 23.65 0.91 -4.33
C SER A 44 24.42 0.05 -3.33
N GLN A 45 24.89 0.65 -2.23
CA GLN A 45 25.51 -0.09 -1.14
C GLN A 45 24.58 -1.23 -0.71
N PRO A 46 25.11 -2.43 -0.38
CA PRO A 46 24.30 -3.49 0.19
C PRO A 46 23.65 -2.93 1.45
N LEU A 47 22.32 -2.86 1.45
CA LEU A 47 21.58 -2.47 2.64
C LEU A 47 21.89 -3.51 3.71
N ASP A 48 22.38 -3.05 4.86
CA ASP A 48 22.42 -3.88 6.06
C ASP A 48 20.99 -4.37 6.33
N PRO A 49 20.72 -5.69 6.24
CA PRO A 49 19.36 -6.21 6.45
C PRO A 49 18.86 -5.92 7.87
N SER A 50 19.75 -5.65 8.84
CA SER A 50 19.38 -5.25 10.19
C SER A 50 18.88 -3.80 10.30
N ASN A 51 19.03 -2.99 9.25
CA ASN A 51 18.63 -1.59 9.20
C ASN A 51 17.71 -1.27 8.01
N ALA A 52 17.15 -2.31 7.39
CA ALA A 52 16.27 -2.20 6.23
C ALA A 52 14.87 -1.78 6.67
N ARG A 53 14.69 -0.48 6.91
CA ARG A 53 13.38 0.12 7.22
C ARG A 53 12.45 -0.02 6.02
N VAL A 54 11.26 -0.56 6.25
CA VAL A 54 10.21 -0.61 5.22
C VAL A 54 9.59 0.78 5.08
N ASP A 55 9.62 1.30 3.86
CA ASP A 55 8.98 2.57 3.48
C ASP A 55 7.77 2.31 2.58
N PHE A 56 6.89 3.30 2.44
CA PHE A 56 5.71 3.21 1.59
C PHE A 56 5.36 4.55 0.95
N TRP A 57 4.70 4.49 -0.20
CA TRP A 57 4.24 5.62 -0.98
C TRP A 57 3.02 5.25 -1.80
N TRP A 58 2.36 6.26 -2.38
CA TRP A 58 1.19 6.06 -3.20
C TRP A 58 1.55 5.63 -4.62
N VAL A 59 1.01 4.50 -5.08
CA VAL A 59 0.95 4.22 -6.51
C VAL A 59 -0.39 4.76 -7.01
N LYS A 60 -0.36 5.59 -8.04
CA LYS A 60 -1.54 6.28 -8.56
C LYS A 60 -2.02 5.62 -9.86
N PRO A 61 -3.32 5.66 -10.14
CA PRO A 61 -3.81 5.35 -11.47
C PRO A 61 -3.41 6.44 -12.48
N GLN A 62 -3.49 6.13 -13.77
CA GLN A 62 -3.35 7.14 -14.82
C GLN A 62 -4.52 8.11 -14.79
N SER A 63 -4.25 9.38 -15.12
CA SER A 63 -5.30 10.41 -15.19
C SER A 63 -6.30 10.17 -16.33
N VAL A 64 -5.85 9.51 -17.40
CA VAL A 64 -6.65 9.22 -18.59
C VAL A 64 -7.40 7.88 -18.51
N ASP A 65 -6.87 6.92 -17.74
CA ASP A 65 -7.45 5.60 -17.53
C ASP A 65 -7.26 5.17 -16.08
N SER A 66 -8.34 5.20 -15.30
CA SER A 66 -8.31 4.84 -13.88
C SER A 66 -8.05 3.36 -13.62
N ASN A 67 -8.13 2.51 -14.65
CA ASN A 67 -7.85 1.08 -14.55
C ASN A 67 -6.37 0.75 -14.82
N ALA A 68 -5.58 1.72 -15.30
CA ALA A 68 -4.15 1.58 -15.52
C ALA A 68 -3.36 2.30 -14.42
N LEU A 69 -2.21 1.75 -14.03
CA LEU A 69 -1.29 2.40 -13.09
C LEU A 69 -0.41 3.43 -13.82
N ASP A 70 -0.12 4.55 -13.17
CA ASP A 70 0.89 5.50 -13.64
C ASP A 70 2.29 4.99 -13.24
N ALA A 71 3.05 4.54 -14.25
CA ALA A 71 4.39 4.00 -14.09
C ALA A 71 5.34 4.97 -13.37
N ASN A 72 5.12 6.29 -13.51
CA ASN A 72 5.95 7.32 -12.84
C ASN A 72 5.73 7.38 -11.33
N THR A 73 4.72 6.68 -10.81
CA THR A 73 4.43 6.61 -9.37
C THR A 73 4.80 5.27 -8.75
N LEU A 74 5.41 4.36 -9.51
CA LEU A 74 5.91 3.09 -8.99
C LEU A 74 7.08 3.28 -8.04
N ASN A 75 7.88 4.33 -8.21
CA ASN A 75 8.95 4.73 -7.30
C ASN A 75 8.49 5.87 -6.38
N ARG A 76 9.18 6.06 -5.25
CA ARG A 76 8.89 7.16 -4.32
C ARG A 76 9.41 8.50 -4.86
N HIS A 77 8.54 9.50 -4.87
CA HIS A 77 8.80 10.88 -5.26
C HIS A 77 8.30 11.84 -4.16
N GLU A 78 9.21 12.58 -3.54
CA GLU A 78 8.86 13.55 -2.49
C GLU A 78 8.35 14.89 -3.05
N LYS A 79 8.70 15.20 -4.30
CA LYS A 79 8.46 16.49 -4.96
C LYS A 79 8.13 16.27 -6.44
N GLY A 80 7.62 17.32 -7.10
CA GLY A 80 7.34 17.32 -8.54
C GLY A 80 5.95 16.80 -8.91
N PRO A 81 5.64 16.71 -10.23
CA PRO A 81 4.32 16.34 -10.74
C PRO A 81 3.88 14.92 -10.34
N TYR A 82 4.84 14.02 -10.13
CA TYR A 82 4.60 12.64 -9.73
C TYR A 82 4.72 12.42 -8.22
N LYS A 83 4.71 13.50 -7.41
CA LYS A 83 4.81 13.41 -5.95
C LYS A 83 3.81 12.40 -5.40
N ASN A 84 4.30 11.42 -4.67
CA ASN A 84 3.50 10.34 -4.11
C ASN A 84 3.91 9.94 -2.69
N ASP A 85 4.77 10.73 -2.04
CA ASP A 85 5.02 10.60 -0.61
C ASP A 85 3.70 10.66 0.21
N PRO A 86 3.53 9.80 1.22
CA PRO A 86 2.28 9.71 1.99
C PRO A 86 1.97 10.93 2.84
N GLY A 87 2.95 11.80 3.13
CA GLY A 87 2.74 13.01 3.93
C GLY A 87 2.06 12.73 5.26
N ARG A 88 0.93 13.41 5.53
CA ARG A 88 0.16 13.25 6.78
C ARG A 88 -0.42 11.84 6.99
N SER A 89 -0.69 11.11 5.91
CA SER A 89 -1.19 9.74 6.03
C SER A 89 -0.13 8.78 6.56
N ARG A 90 1.15 9.17 6.58
CA ARG A 90 2.24 8.29 7.00
C ARG A 90 2.02 7.67 8.38
N SER A 91 1.54 8.45 9.36
CA SER A 91 1.29 7.93 10.71
C SER A 91 0.17 6.90 10.77
N VAL A 92 -0.81 6.96 9.86
CA VAL A 92 -1.95 6.02 9.80
C VAL A 92 -1.50 4.64 9.34
N TYR A 93 -0.57 4.59 8.37
CA TYR A 93 -0.11 3.33 7.78
C TYR A 93 1.22 2.84 8.36
N ALA A 94 1.92 3.66 9.14
CA ALA A 94 3.17 3.29 9.81
C ALA A 94 3.09 1.98 10.62
N PRO A 95 2.00 1.66 11.34
CA PRO A 95 1.89 0.37 12.04
C PRO A 95 2.02 -0.83 11.10
N ILE A 96 1.50 -0.75 9.87
CA ILE A 96 1.61 -1.83 8.88
C ILE A 96 3.07 -1.99 8.42
N ALA A 97 3.75 -0.89 8.11
CA ALA A 97 5.16 -0.92 7.71
C ALA A 97 6.08 -1.44 8.83
N ALA A 98 5.75 -1.11 10.08
CA ALA A 98 6.49 -1.57 11.26
C ALA A 98 6.44 -3.10 11.44
N LEU A 99 5.36 -3.77 11.00
CA LEU A 99 5.28 -5.24 11.02
C LEU A 99 6.43 -5.87 10.25
N PHE A 100 6.77 -5.31 9.09
CA PHE A 100 7.79 -5.85 8.18
C PHE A 100 9.21 -5.38 8.51
N SER A 101 9.36 -4.35 9.35
CA SER A 101 10.67 -3.84 9.79
C SER A 101 11.21 -4.59 11.03
N GLY A 102 10.40 -5.47 11.64
CA GLY A 102 10.76 -6.19 12.87
C GLY A 102 10.55 -5.39 14.17
N ASP A 103 10.16 -4.11 14.07
CA ASP A 103 10.03 -3.18 15.19
C ASP A 103 8.67 -3.26 15.93
N ALA A 104 7.67 -3.92 15.34
CA ALA A 104 6.33 -3.95 15.92
C ALA A 104 6.21 -4.95 17.09
N THR A 105 5.75 -4.47 18.25
CA THR A 105 5.28 -5.32 19.37
C THR A 105 4.09 -6.17 18.92
N ARG A 106 4.34 -7.46 18.68
CA ARG A 106 3.32 -8.44 18.31
C ARG A 106 2.52 -8.79 19.56
N ARG A 107 1.22 -8.51 19.58
CA ARG A 107 0.36 -8.92 20.70
C ARG A 107 -0.05 -10.39 20.61
N ASP A 108 -0.27 -10.87 19.39
CA ASP A 108 -0.53 -12.27 19.11
C ASP A 108 0.67 -12.87 18.37
N GLY A 109 1.36 -13.79 19.04
CA GLY A 109 2.49 -14.55 18.48
C GLY A 109 2.10 -15.53 17.38
N ASP A 110 0.91 -15.40 16.79
CA ASP A 110 0.39 -16.32 15.78
C ASP A 110 0.97 -16.06 14.38
N LEU A 111 1.45 -14.84 14.14
CA LEU A 111 1.99 -14.43 12.85
C LEU A 111 3.37 -13.79 12.96
N SER A 112 4.22 -14.17 12.01
CA SER A 112 5.49 -13.52 11.73
C SER A 112 5.41 -12.79 10.39
N PHE A 113 6.08 -11.65 10.31
CA PHE A 113 6.15 -10.83 9.11
C PHE A 113 7.61 -10.68 8.72
N GLY A 114 7.86 -10.53 7.42
CA GLY A 114 9.19 -10.20 6.94
C GLY A 114 9.21 -9.91 5.46
N VAL A 115 10.40 -9.58 4.97
CA VAL A 115 10.66 -9.33 3.56
C VAL A 115 11.71 -10.34 3.12
N ASP A 116 11.44 -11.05 2.04
CA ASP A 116 12.45 -11.83 1.36
C ASP A 116 13.31 -10.87 0.54
N TYR A 117 14.60 -10.84 0.83
CA TYR A 117 15.57 -10.03 0.10
C TYR A 117 16.34 -10.85 -0.94
N THR A 118 16.10 -12.16 -1.01
CA THR A 118 16.71 -13.06 -1.99
C THR A 118 15.88 -13.05 -3.29
N GLY A 119 16.52 -12.78 -4.42
CA GLY A 119 15.82 -12.71 -5.72
C GLY A 119 14.82 -11.53 -5.81
N THR A 120 13.58 -11.82 -6.23
CA THR A 120 12.51 -10.81 -6.29
C THR A 120 12.06 -10.47 -4.88
N ARG A 121 12.32 -9.23 -4.45
CA ARG A 121 11.93 -8.77 -3.12
C ARG A 121 10.43 -8.90 -2.92
N ARG A 122 10.01 -9.65 -1.90
CA ARG A 122 8.58 -9.88 -1.60
C ARG A 122 8.33 -9.84 -0.10
N ALA A 123 7.27 -9.15 0.29
CA ALA A 123 6.76 -9.22 1.65
C ALA A 123 6.10 -10.59 1.88
N TRP A 124 6.26 -11.13 3.09
CA TRP A 124 5.63 -12.38 3.49
C TRP A 124 5.07 -12.31 4.90
N ILE A 125 4.08 -13.16 5.14
CA ILE A 125 3.47 -13.42 6.45
C ILE A 125 3.57 -14.92 6.69
N GLN A 126 3.93 -15.34 7.89
CA GLN A 126 4.07 -16.74 8.26
C GLN A 126 3.21 -17.05 9.47
N SER A 127 2.39 -18.11 9.38
CA SER A 127 1.71 -18.67 10.53
C SER A 127 2.71 -19.39 11.42
N ASN A 128 2.86 -18.95 12.67
CA ASN A 128 3.74 -19.61 13.63
C ASN A 128 3.14 -20.94 14.11
N GLU A 129 1.81 -21.08 14.12
CA GLU A 129 1.10 -22.33 14.44
C GLU A 129 1.36 -23.42 13.38
N ARG A 130 1.29 -23.07 12.09
CA ARG A 130 1.38 -24.05 10.99
C ARG A 130 2.75 -24.09 10.30
N GLY A 131 3.59 -23.09 10.54
CA GLY A 131 4.84 -22.89 9.80
C GLY A 131 4.64 -22.42 8.34
N GLU A 132 3.41 -22.26 7.87
CA GLU A 132 3.08 -21.90 6.49
C GLU A 132 3.42 -20.42 6.19
N ARG A 133 4.13 -20.18 5.08
CA ARG A 133 4.48 -18.84 4.59
C ARG A 133 3.57 -18.43 3.43
N TYR A 134 3.16 -17.17 3.47
CA TYR A 134 2.26 -16.52 2.52
C TYR A 134 2.95 -15.29 1.95
N TYR A 135 3.01 -15.17 0.63
CA TYR A 135 3.65 -14.06 -0.06
C TYR A 135 2.64 -12.96 -0.38
N LEU A 136 2.76 -11.83 0.29
CA LEU A 136 1.79 -10.75 0.24
C LEU A 136 1.84 -10.03 -1.10
N ILE A 137 0.66 -9.76 -1.67
CA ILE A 137 0.52 -9.04 -2.93
C ILE A 137 -0.19 -7.70 -2.70
N LEU A 138 -1.27 -7.71 -1.93
CA LEU A 138 -2.10 -6.53 -1.71
C LEU A 138 -2.64 -6.51 -0.28
N VAL A 139 -2.62 -5.33 0.33
CA VAL A 139 -3.37 -5.02 1.57
C VAL A 139 -4.54 -4.13 1.18
N TRP A 140 -5.74 -4.68 1.18
CA TRP A 140 -6.96 -3.98 0.81
C TRP A 140 -7.67 -3.47 2.06
N GLN A 141 -7.97 -2.17 2.12
CA GLN A 141 -8.71 -1.55 3.22
C GLN A 141 -10.18 -1.42 2.86
N GLU A 142 -11.06 -1.86 3.75
CA GLU A 142 -12.50 -1.85 3.51
C GLU A 142 -13.25 -0.92 4.45
N ASP A 143 -12.84 -0.87 5.72
CA ASP A 143 -13.52 -0.10 6.75
C ASP A 143 -12.50 0.46 7.74
N TRP A 144 -12.76 1.64 8.27
CA TRP A 144 -11.88 2.29 9.22
C TRP A 144 -12.63 3.31 10.06
N THR A 145 -12.09 3.60 11.25
CA THR A 145 -12.61 4.67 12.07
C THR A 145 -12.36 6.02 11.40
N SER A 146 -13.43 6.67 10.93
CA SER A 146 -13.38 8.01 10.33
C SER A 146 -13.50 9.15 11.35
N ASN A 147 -14.13 8.88 12.51
CA ASN A 147 -14.35 9.89 13.55
C ASN A 147 -13.12 10.02 14.48
N PRO A 148 -12.46 11.19 14.52
CA PRO A 148 -11.30 11.42 15.39
C PRO A 148 -11.62 11.40 16.89
N LEU A 149 -12.89 11.54 17.27
CA LEU A 149 -13.35 11.45 18.66
C LEU A 149 -13.76 10.03 19.09
N SER A 150 -13.66 9.06 18.19
CA SER A 150 -13.92 7.66 18.55
C SER A 150 -12.90 7.18 19.58
N ARG A 151 -13.37 6.51 20.64
CA ARG A 151 -12.51 5.92 21.67
C ARG A 151 -11.71 4.73 21.16
N THR A 152 -12.22 4.06 20.13
CA THR A 152 -11.57 2.93 19.47
C THR A 152 -11.17 3.33 18.07
N ARG A 153 -9.91 3.05 17.69
CA ARG A 153 -9.42 3.26 16.34
C ARG A 153 -9.20 1.90 15.70
N PHE A 154 -9.81 1.70 14.54
CA PHE A 154 -9.62 0.47 13.79
C PHE A 154 -9.43 0.71 12.29
N ILE A 155 -8.80 -0.27 11.64
CA ILE A 155 -8.72 -0.46 10.20
C ILE A 155 -9.00 -1.93 9.94
N LYS A 156 -9.98 -2.23 9.09
CA LYS A 156 -10.36 -3.58 8.67
C LYS A 156 -10.16 -3.72 7.18
N GLY A 157 -9.82 -4.92 6.74
CA GLY A 157 -9.64 -5.19 5.33
C GLY A 157 -9.29 -6.63 5.02
N LYS A 158 -8.66 -6.84 3.85
CA LYS A 158 -8.19 -8.14 3.37
C LYS A 158 -6.71 -8.11 3.03
N LEU A 159 -6.01 -9.18 3.37
CA LEU A 159 -4.64 -9.48 2.94
C LEU A 159 -4.74 -10.46 1.78
N VAL A 160 -4.30 -10.05 0.59
CA VAL A 160 -4.25 -10.90 -0.61
C VAL A 160 -2.83 -11.41 -0.79
N TYR A 161 -2.68 -12.71 -1.01
CA TYR A 161 -1.37 -13.37 -1.07
C TYR A 161 -1.39 -14.62 -1.96
N GLN A 162 -0.17 -15.08 -2.27
CA GLN A 162 0.11 -16.38 -2.87
C GLN A 162 0.72 -17.32 -1.83
N LYS A 163 0.40 -18.61 -1.88
CA LYS A 163 1.12 -19.64 -1.13
C LYS A 163 2.41 -20.07 -1.85
N ASP A 164 2.32 -20.13 -3.17
CA ASP A 164 3.44 -20.39 -4.07
C ASP A 164 3.55 -19.23 -5.09
N PRO A 165 4.63 -18.44 -5.06
CA PRO A 165 4.90 -17.35 -6.00
C PRO A 165 4.88 -17.74 -7.47
N SER A 166 5.10 -19.03 -7.78
CA SER A 166 5.12 -19.55 -9.16
C SER A 166 3.73 -19.86 -9.70
N GLN A 167 2.70 -19.89 -8.85
CA GLN A 167 1.34 -20.26 -9.22
C GLN A 167 0.44 -19.03 -9.34
N ALA A 168 -0.40 -18.98 -10.37
CA ALA A 168 -1.45 -17.96 -10.52
C ALA A 168 -2.69 -18.25 -9.64
N ALA A 169 -2.45 -18.59 -8.37
CA ALA A 169 -3.48 -18.87 -7.38
C ALA A 169 -3.39 -17.86 -6.23
N PHE A 170 -4.48 -17.12 -6.02
CA PHE A 170 -4.54 -16.05 -5.05
C PHE A 170 -5.53 -16.39 -3.95
N PHE A 171 -5.18 -15.96 -2.74
CA PHE A 171 -5.97 -16.19 -1.54
C PHE A 171 -6.11 -14.89 -0.76
N ALA A 172 -7.20 -14.76 -0.02
CA ALA A 172 -7.43 -13.62 0.85
C ALA A 172 -7.81 -14.07 2.27
N ARG A 173 -7.40 -13.27 3.25
CA ARG A 173 -7.83 -13.37 4.66
C ARG A 173 -8.22 -12.00 5.17
N THR A 174 -9.23 -11.95 6.01
CA THR A 174 -9.61 -10.69 6.66
C THR A 174 -8.60 -10.34 7.74
N TYR A 175 -8.33 -9.04 7.92
CA TYR A 175 -7.51 -8.52 9.00
C TYR A 175 -8.21 -7.37 9.71
N LEU A 176 -7.81 -7.15 10.97
CA LEU A 176 -8.24 -6.04 11.79
C LEU A 176 -7.01 -5.45 12.49
N ILE A 177 -6.77 -4.17 12.30
CA ILE A 177 -5.90 -3.36 13.14
C ILE A 177 -6.81 -2.65 14.10
N GLN A 178 -6.69 -2.90 15.40
CA GLN A 178 -7.44 -2.19 16.42
C GLN A 178 -6.50 -1.79 17.54
N ASP A 179 -6.46 -0.49 17.84
CA ASP A 179 -5.59 0.08 18.88
C ASP A 179 -4.12 -0.38 18.73
N ASP A 180 -3.61 -0.29 17.49
CA ASP A 180 -2.26 -0.70 17.05
C ASP A 180 -1.97 -2.21 17.12
N VAL A 181 -2.98 -3.03 17.39
CA VAL A 181 -2.89 -4.50 17.40
C VAL A 181 -3.43 -5.07 16.11
N VAL A 182 -2.65 -5.92 15.44
CA VAL A 182 -3.04 -6.57 14.18
C VAL A 182 -3.48 -8.00 14.44
N SER A 183 -4.69 -8.36 14.01
CA SER A 183 -5.19 -9.72 13.97
C SER A 183 -5.60 -10.10 12.55
N VAL A 184 -5.48 -11.38 12.20
CA VAL A 184 -5.82 -11.94 10.89
C VAL A 184 -6.69 -13.17 11.10
N SER A 185 -7.75 -13.29 10.33
CA SER A 185 -8.67 -14.42 10.42
C SER A 185 -8.01 -15.74 10.03
N LYS A 186 -8.46 -16.81 10.67
CA LYS A 186 -8.10 -18.19 10.30
C LYS A 186 -8.82 -18.62 9.01
N SER A 187 -9.97 -18.03 8.71
CA SER A 187 -10.75 -18.30 7.50
C SER A 187 -10.09 -17.68 6.28
N GLU A 188 -9.99 -18.47 5.22
CA GLU A 188 -9.33 -18.14 3.96
C GLU A 188 -10.31 -18.33 2.81
N GLU A 189 -10.26 -17.43 1.84
CA GLU A 189 -11.00 -17.54 0.59
C GLU A 189 -10.04 -17.52 -0.60
N ARG A 190 -10.44 -18.18 -1.69
CA ARG A 190 -9.74 -18.11 -2.97
C ARG A 190 -10.29 -16.93 -3.78
N VAL A 191 -9.41 -16.19 -4.45
CA VAL A 191 -9.78 -15.05 -5.30
C VAL A 191 -9.23 -15.21 -6.71
N ASP A 192 -9.92 -14.66 -7.70
CA ASP A 192 -9.61 -14.86 -9.13
C ASP A 192 -8.37 -14.09 -9.59
N GLY A 193 -7.95 -13.06 -8.86
CA GLY A 193 -6.83 -12.22 -9.21
C GLY A 193 -6.22 -11.47 -8.03
N PRO A 194 -5.04 -10.86 -8.24
CA PRO A 194 -4.33 -10.12 -7.19
C PRO A 194 -4.96 -8.76 -6.90
N LEU A 195 -5.65 -8.20 -7.89
CA LEU A 195 -6.39 -6.95 -7.76
C LEU A 195 -7.82 -7.24 -7.30
N PRO A 196 -8.45 -6.30 -6.59
CA PRO A 196 -9.85 -6.43 -6.21
C PRO A 196 -10.72 -6.54 -7.47
N GLY A 197 -11.22 -7.74 -7.76
CA GLY A 197 -12.41 -7.88 -8.58
C GLY A 197 -13.59 -7.19 -7.89
N ASP A 198 -14.70 -6.97 -8.58
CA ASP A 198 -15.89 -6.38 -7.95
C ASP A 198 -16.34 -7.18 -6.71
N ALA A 199 -16.11 -8.49 -6.70
CA ALA A 199 -16.36 -9.36 -5.54
C ALA A 199 -15.59 -8.93 -4.27
N LEU A 200 -14.35 -8.47 -4.39
CA LEU A 200 -13.55 -7.98 -3.25
C LEU A 200 -14.00 -6.58 -2.78
N LYS A 201 -14.76 -5.85 -3.61
CA LYS A 201 -15.35 -4.55 -3.24
C LYS A 201 -16.67 -4.69 -2.47
N LEU A 202 -17.25 -5.89 -2.40
CA LEU A 202 -18.51 -6.15 -1.69
C LEU A 202 -18.36 -6.19 -0.16
N GLY A 203 -17.13 -6.12 0.36
CA GLY A 203 -16.82 -6.00 1.79
C GLY A 203 -16.82 -7.32 2.57
N CYS A 204 -16.33 -7.27 3.81
CA CYS A 204 -16.30 -8.39 4.75
C CYS A 204 -17.64 -8.59 5.45
N VAL A 205 -18.38 -9.64 5.07
CA VAL A 205 -19.44 -10.23 5.91
C VAL A 205 -18.75 -11.02 7.02
N ILE A 206 -18.89 -10.59 8.28
CA ILE A 206 -18.45 -11.36 9.47
C ILE A 206 -19.65 -12.15 9.98
#